data_AF-A0A4V2BB78-F1
#
_entry.id   AF-A0A4V2BB78-F1
#
_cell.length_a   1.000
_cell.length_b   1.000
_cell.length_c   1.000
_cell.angle_alpha   90.00
_cell.angle_beta   90.00
_cell.angle_gamma   90.00
#
_symmetry.space_group_name_H-M   'P 1'
#
loop_
_entity.id
_entity.type
_entity.pdbx_description
1 polymer ?
#
loop_
_entity_poly.entity_id
_entity_poly.type
_entity_poly.pdbx_seq_one_letter_code
_entity_poly.pdbx_strand_id
1 'polypeptide(L)'
;MNLESAHKQSLAYLASPRALSDVSHDAYWPKWDSPWWHMLLLHEMGETKQIPEAVVRAMVAAVNRYPLRIFPFEERDLLPGMDIYRDVPCHCALGSIYQVLHAWGI
;
A
#
# COMPACT_ATOMS: atom_id res chain seq x y z
N MET A 1 -0.29 -20.42 14.89
CA MET A 1 -1.17 -19.41 14.26
C MET A 1 -2.01 -20.12 13.22
N ASN A 2 -3.33 -19.94 13.20
CA ASN A 2 -4.20 -20.51 12.16
C ASN A 2 -4.65 -19.40 11.18
N LEU A 3 -5.14 -19.76 9.99
CA LEU A 3 -5.49 -18.78 8.95
C LEU A 3 -6.57 -17.78 9.40
N GLU A 4 -7.57 -18.24 10.14
CA GLU A 4 -8.64 -17.37 10.66
C GLU A 4 -8.11 -16.29 11.61
N SER A 5 -7.16 -16.66 12.48
CA SER A 5 -6.52 -15.71 13.40
C SER A 5 -5.67 -14.67 12.66
N ALA A 6 -4.94 -15.07 11.61
CA ALA A 6 -4.13 -14.16 10.78
C ALA A 6 -4.99 -13.19 9.96
N HIS A 7 -6.12 -13.68 9.45
CA HIS A 7 -7.14 -12.85 8.78
C HIS A 7 -7.71 -11.78 9.71
N LYS A 8 -8.18 -12.17 10.90
CA LYS A 8 -8.68 -11.24 11.93
C LYS A 8 -7.63 -10.21 12.34
N GLN A 9 -6.37 -10.62 12.44
CA GLN A 9 -5.25 -9.70 12.72
C GLN A 9 -5.05 -8.66 11.62
N SER A 10 -5.18 -9.05 10.35
CA SER A 10 -5.05 -8.12 9.22
C SER A 10 -6.15 -7.05 9.25
N LEU A 11 -7.41 -7.46 9.48
CA LEU A 11 -8.52 -6.51 9.63
C LEU A 11 -8.31 -5.58 10.83
N ALA A 12 -7.93 -6.14 11.99
CA ALA A 12 -7.68 -5.36 13.19
C ALA A 12 -6.51 -4.36 13.01
N TYR A 13 -5.44 -4.78 12.32
CA TYR A 13 -4.33 -3.90 11.98
C TYR A 13 -4.76 -2.77 11.06
N LEU A 14 -5.46 -3.05 9.96
CA LEU A 14 -5.93 -2.04 9.02
C LEU A 14 -6.92 -1.04 9.63
N ALA A 15 -7.66 -1.44 10.66
CA ALA A 15 -8.54 -0.55 11.43
C ALA A 15 -7.81 0.25 12.52
N SER A 16 -6.51 0.02 12.73
CA SER A 16 -5.75 0.62 13.83
C SER A 16 -5.15 1.98 13.45
N PRO A 17 -4.88 2.85 14.45
CA PRO A 17 -4.10 4.07 14.25
C PRO A 17 -2.69 3.79 13.69
N ARG A 18 -2.13 2.61 14.00
CA ARG A 18 -0.82 2.21 13.51
C ARG A 18 -0.82 2.09 11.99
N ALA A 19 -1.80 1.44 11.38
CA ALA A 19 -1.88 1.34 9.92
C ALA A 19 -1.99 2.71 9.24
N LEU A 20 -2.74 3.65 9.83
CA LEU A 20 -2.81 5.02 9.31
C LEU A 20 -1.45 5.73 9.41
N SER A 21 -0.75 5.57 10.53
CA SER A 21 0.61 6.09 10.72
C SER A 21 1.56 5.50 9.68
N ASP A 22 1.55 4.18 9.50
CA ASP A 22 2.43 3.45 8.58
C ASP A 22 2.19 3.93 7.13
N VAL A 23 0.95 3.94 6.64
CA VAL A 23 0.60 4.47 5.30
C VAL A 23 1.00 5.94 5.14
N SER A 24 0.81 6.75 6.19
CA SER A 24 1.13 8.18 6.12
C SER A 24 2.63 8.42 5.99
N HIS A 25 3.44 7.53 6.56
CA HIS A 25 4.89 7.60 6.46
C HIS A 25 5.36 7.17 5.07
N ASP A 26 4.95 6.00 4.60
CA ASP A 26 5.27 5.49 3.27
C ASP A 26 4.17 4.53 2.79
N ALA A 27 3.73 4.66 1.54
CA ALA A 27 2.70 3.78 0.99
C ALA A 27 3.22 2.37 0.67
N TYR A 28 4.54 2.22 0.49
CA TYR A 28 5.21 1.00 0.05
C TYR A 28 6.02 0.34 1.16
N TRP A 29 6.77 1.13 1.92
CA TRP A 29 7.61 0.65 3.03
C TRP A 29 6.83 0.60 4.36
N PRO A 30 7.16 -0.34 5.28
CA PRO A 30 8.14 -1.41 5.13
C PRO A 30 7.65 -2.50 4.16
N LYS A 31 8.53 -2.97 3.27
CA LYS A 31 8.12 -3.77 2.10
C LYS A 31 7.36 -5.04 2.43
N TRP A 32 7.62 -5.74 3.53
CA TRP A 32 7.07 -7.08 3.76
C TRP A 32 5.93 -7.16 4.78
N ASP A 33 5.63 -6.07 5.48
CA ASP A 33 4.59 -6.00 6.52
C ASP A 33 3.99 -4.58 6.55
N SER A 34 3.62 -4.09 5.37
CA SER A 34 3.00 -2.78 5.18
C SER A 34 1.50 -2.92 4.92
N PRO A 35 0.74 -1.84 5.14
CA PRO A 35 -0.71 -1.84 4.94
C PRO A 35 -1.16 -2.35 3.56
N TRP A 36 -0.42 -2.08 2.48
CA TRP A 36 -0.81 -2.53 1.15
C TRP A 36 -0.80 -4.06 0.99
N TRP A 37 0.03 -4.80 1.74
CA TRP A 37 0.00 -6.26 1.74
C TRP A 37 -1.28 -6.81 2.38
N HIS A 38 -1.68 -6.27 3.53
CA HIS A 38 -2.92 -6.68 4.19
C HIS A 38 -4.14 -6.30 3.35
N MET A 39 -4.10 -5.15 2.70
CA MET A 39 -5.13 -4.74 1.75
C MET A 39 -5.21 -5.67 0.54
N LEU A 40 -4.06 -6.06 -0.02
CA LEU A 40 -3.98 -7.01 -1.14
C LEU A 40 -4.50 -8.39 -0.74
N LEU A 41 -4.10 -8.90 0.43
CA LEU A 41 -4.58 -10.18 0.96
C LEU A 41 -6.11 -10.20 1.02
N LEU A 42 -6.74 -9.17 1.60
CA LEU A 42 -8.20 -9.08 1.67
C LEU A 42 -8.84 -8.97 0.28
N HIS A 43 -8.20 -8.28 -0.66
CA HIS A 43 -8.68 -8.22 -2.04
C HIS A 43 -8.63 -9.57 -2.74
N GLU A 44 -7.53 -10.31 -2.63
CA GLU A 44 -7.36 -11.64 -3.22
C GLU A 44 -8.32 -12.67 -2.62
N MET A 45 -8.75 -12.47 -1.38
CA MET A 45 -9.80 -13.27 -0.73
C MET A 45 -11.24 -12.87 -1.14
N GLY A 46 -11.42 -11.85 -1.98
CA GLY A 46 -12.73 -11.35 -2.37
C GLY A 46 -13.39 -10.44 -1.32
N GLU A 47 -12.62 -9.95 -0.34
CA GLU A 47 -13.08 -9.21 0.82
C GLU A 47 -12.71 -7.72 0.77
N THR A 48 -12.45 -7.16 -0.41
CA THR A 48 -12.04 -5.76 -0.57
C THR A 48 -12.93 -4.78 0.20
N LYS A 49 -14.24 -5.01 0.25
CA LYS A 49 -15.19 -4.13 0.95
C LYS A 49 -15.11 -4.18 2.47
N GLN A 50 -14.36 -5.13 3.04
CA GLN A 50 -14.05 -5.16 4.47
C GLN A 50 -12.84 -4.28 4.83
N ILE A 51 -12.06 -3.82 3.85
CA ILE A 51 -10.95 -2.89 4.10
C ILE A 51 -11.52 -1.56 4.61
N PRO A 52 -11.08 -1.06 5.79
CA PRO A 52 -11.58 0.19 6.35
C PRO A 52 -11.37 1.39 5.42
N GLU A 53 -12.41 2.20 5.24
CA GLU A 53 -12.35 3.39 4.38
C GLU A 53 -11.21 4.35 4.74
N ALA A 54 -10.93 4.49 6.05
CA ALA A 54 -9.88 5.39 6.53
C ALA A 54 -8.49 5.04 5.96
N VAL A 55 -8.12 3.75 5.94
CA VAL A 55 -6.82 3.32 5.40
C VAL A 55 -6.79 3.39 3.87
N VAL A 56 -7.93 3.15 3.21
CA VAL A 56 -8.07 3.34 1.74
C VAL A 56 -7.80 4.78 1.35
N ARG A 57 -8.44 5.75 2.04
CA ARG A 57 -8.22 7.19 1.77
C ARG A 57 -6.80 7.60 2.10
N ALA A 58 -6.22 7.09 3.20
CA ALA A 58 -4.83 7.33 3.54
C ALA A 58 -3.90 6.80 2.44
N MET A 59 -4.17 5.62 1.87
CA MET A 59 -3.37 5.02 0.81
C MET A 59 -3.42 5.87 -0.47
N VAL A 60 -4.60 6.34 -0.86
CA VAL A 60 -4.75 7.28 -2.00
C VAL A 60 -3.92 8.54 -1.76
N ALA A 61 -3.99 9.13 -0.57
CA ALA A 61 -3.21 10.31 -0.24
C ALA A 61 -1.70 10.03 -0.28
N ALA A 62 -1.26 8.87 0.23
CA ALA A 62 0.15 8.49 0.28
C ALA A 62 0.73 8.22 -1.10
N VAL A 63 0.04 7.46 -1.96
CA VAL A 63 0.48 7.22 -3.34
C VAL A 63 0.58 8.54 -4.12
N ASN A 64 -0.37 9.47 -3.93
CA ASN A 64 -0.33 10.77 -4.59
C ASN A 64 0.83 11.68 -4.15
N ARG A 65 1.47 11.40 -2.99
CA ARG A 65 2.65 12.13 -2.52
C ARG A 65 3.95 11.70 -3.22
N TYR A 66 3.97 10.56 -3.92
CA TYR A 66 5.19 10.19 -4.65
C TYR A 66 5.53 11.26 -5.70
N PRO A 67 6.79 11.75 -5.70
CA PRO A 67 7.17 12.86 -6.55
C PRO A 67 7.38 12.40 -8.00
N LEU A 68 7.75 11.13 -8.21
CA LEU A 68 7.82 10.53 -9.53
C LEU A 68 6.45 10.00 -9.96
N ARG A 69 6.02 10.43 -11.14
CA ARG A 69 4.77 9.98 -11.80
C ARG A 69 5.03 9.02 -12.96
N ILE A 70 6.28 8.61 -13.14
CA ILE A 70 6.73 7.60 -14.08
C ILE A 70 7.40 6.47 -13.31
N PHE A 71 7.50 5.29 -13.92
CA PHE A 71 8.34 4.22 -13.40
C PHE A 71 9.76 4.39 -13.97
N PRO A 72 10.76 4.75 -13.14
CA PRO A 72 12.13 4.97 -13.60
C PRO A 72 12.81 3.63 -13.91
N PHE A 73 13.61 3.58 -14.97
CA PHE A 73 14.44 2.43 -15.34
C PHE A 73 15.93 2.68 -15.06
N GLU A 74 16.33 3.93 -14.93
CA GLU A 74 17.71 4.36 -14.79
C GLU A 74 17.81 5.68 -14.00
N GLU A 75 19.02 6.03 -13.54
CA GLU A 75 19.25 7.19 -12.67
C GLU A 75 18.80 8.52 -13.29
N ARG A 76 18.87 8.66 -14.62
CA ARG A 76 18.43 9.88 -15.31
C ARG A 76 16.93 10.13 -15.24
N ASP A 77 16.14 9.12 -14.89
CA ASP A 77 14.69 9.24 -14.71
C ASP A 77 14.33 9.77 -13.30
N LEU A 78 15.31 9.81 -12.38
CA LEU A 78 15.10 10.21 -11.00
C LEU A 78 15.21 11.72 -10.81
N LEU A 79 14.52 12.21 -9.77
CA LEU A 79 14.77 13.57 -9.28
C LEU A 79 16.10 13.60 -8.50
N PRO A 80 16.78 14.77 -8.44
CA PRO A 80 18.03 14.90 -7.71
C PRO A 80 17.93 14.41 -6.25
N GLY A 81 18.85 13.54 -5.85
CA GLY A 81 18.95 13.02 -4.48
C GLY A 81 18.09 11.79 -4.17
N MET A 82 17.32 11.27 -5.15
CA MET A 82 16.59 10.02 -5.00
C MET A 82 17.48 8.80 -5.24
N ASP A 83 17.16 7.71 -4.55
CA ASP A 83 17.75 6.38 -4.75
C ASP A 83 16.69 5.44 -5.35
N ILE A 84 17.00 4.82 -6.49
CA ILE A 84 16.07 3.92 -7.22
C ILE A 84 15.61 2.71 -6.38
N TYR A 85 16.43 2.26 -5.43
CA TYR A 85 16.14 1.07 -4.62
C TYR A 85 15.35 1.39 -3.35
N ARG A 86 15.36 2.66 -2.92
CA ARG A 86 14.70 3.10 -1.68
C ARG A 86 13.47 3.96 -1.94
N ASP A 87 13.58 4.93 -2.84
CA ASP A 87 12.60 6.02 -2.96
C ASP A 87 11.58 5.79 -4.07
N VAL A 88 11.67 4.65 -4.77
CA VAL A 88 10.78 4.24 -5.86
C VAL A 88 10.02 2.97 -5.46
N PRO A 89 8.68 2.99 -5.41
CA PRO A 89 7.90 1.78 -5.19
C PRO A 89 8.09 0.79 -6.33
N CYS A 90 8.08 -0.51 -6.02
CA CYS A 90 8.06 -1.50 -7.09
C CYS A 90 6.79 -1.36 -7.93
N HIS A 91 6.92 -1.56 -9.24
CA HIS A 91 5.77 -1.53 -10.15
C HIS A 91 4.69 -2.54 -9.75
N CYS A 92 5.11 -3.67 -9.17
CA CYS A 92 4.23 -4.67 -8.56
C CYS A 92 3.29 -4.09 -7.52
N ALA A 93 3.83 -3.36 -6.53
CA ALA A 93 3.07 -2.84 -5.42
C ALA A 93 2.10 -1.77 -5.90
N LEU A 94 2.53 -0.88 -6.80
CA LEU A 94 1.63 0.12 -7.40
C LEU A 94 0.47 -0.53 -8.17
N GLY A 95 0.75 -1.58 -8.96
CA GLY A 95 -0.27 -2.34 -9.66
C GLY A 95 -1.26 -3.02 -8.71
N SER A 96 -0.77 -3.64 -7.64
CA SER A 96 -1.61 -4.25 -6.59
C SER A 96 -2.47 -3.21 -5.88
N ILE A 97 -1.89 -2.10 -5.45
CA ILE A 97 -2.62 -1.00 -4.80
C ILE A 97 -3.71 -0.48 -5.72
N TYR A 98 -3.41 -0.27 -7.01
CA TYR A 98 -4.40 0.18 -7.99
C TYR A 98 -5.60 -0.79 -8.07
N GLN A 99 -5.36 -2.10 -8.17
CA GLN A 99 -6.44 -3.09 -8.24
C GLN A 99 -7.32 -3.08 -6.99
N VAL A 100 -6.70 -3.01 -5.81
CA VAL A 100 -7.42 -2.91 -4.53
C VAL A 100 -8.30 -1.65 -4.50
N LEU A 101 -7.73 -0.49 -4.81
CA LEU A 101 -8.43 0.79 -4.77
C LEU A 101 -9.60 0.80 -5.77
N HIS A 102 -9.37 0.30 -6.98
CA HIS A 102 -10.39 0.18 -8.01
C HIS A 102 -11.55 -0.74 -7.55
N ALA A 103 -11.24 -1.93 -7.02
CA ALA A 103 -12.25 -2.86 -6.51
C ALA A 103 -12.99 -2.30 -5.27
N TRP A 104 -12.31 -1.45 -4.48
CA TRP A 104 -12.94 -0.74 -3.38
C TRP A 104 -13.89 0.37 -3.87
N GLY A 105 -13.68 0.93 -5.05
CA GLY A 105 -14.54 1.93 -5.69
C GLY A 105 -13.97 3.34 -5.73
N ILE A 106 -12.64 3.47 -5.69
CA ILE A 106 -11.89 4.71 -5.96
C ILE A 106 -11.52 4.79 -7.44
#